data_AF-A0A9X4AL35-F1
#
_entry.id   AF-A0A9X4AL35-F1
#
_cell.length_a   1.000
_cell.length_b   1.000
_cell.length_c   1.000
_cell.angle_alpha   90.00
_cell.angle_beta   90.00
_cell.angle_gamma   90.00
#
_symmetry.space_group_name_H-M   'P 1'
#
loop_
_entity.id
_entity.type
_entity.pdbx_description
1 polymer ?
#
loop_
_entity_poly.entity_id
_entity_poly.type
_entity_poly.pdbx_seq_one_letter_code
_entity_poly.pdbx_strand_id
1 'polypeptide(L)'
;MKRGKKTLLVGEHDTRLWPVLHHYVDEARSREDYSDVDKVGCVETLRRRGHEYVSIFMDMDKRKVISVAEGKDHEVLDDFKQIY
;
A
#
# COMPACT_ATOMS: atom_id res chain seq x y z
N MET A 1 -2.84 -14.30 8.02
CA MET A 1 -2.41 -14.75 6.68
C MET A 1 -2.62 -16.27 6.55
N LYS A 2 -3.50 -16.73 5.64
CA LYS A 2 -3.82 -18.15 5.49
C LYS A 2 -2.67 -18.87 4.77
N ARG A 3 -2.04 -19.84 5.43
CA ARG A 3 -0.99 -20.71 4.87
C ARG A 3 -1.58 -21.57 3.75
N GLY A 4 -0.98 -21.55 2.56
CA GLY A 4 -1.11 -22.65 1.59
C GLY A 4 -1.90 -22.41 0.30
N LYS A 5 -1.78 -21.24 -0.36
CA LYS A 5 -2.15 -21.15 -1.79
C LYS A 5 -0.91 -21.42 -2.66
N LYS A 6 -1.09 -22.24 -3.70
CA LYS A 6 -0.10 -22.42 -4.78
C LYS A 6 -0.39 -21.35 -5.83
N THR A 7 0.62 -20.58 -6.23
CA THR A 7 0.46 -19.63 -7.32
C THR A 7 0.57 -20.39 -8.64
N LEU A 8 -0.58 -20.62 -9.29
CA LEU A 8 -0.72 -21.45 -10.51
C LEU A 8 0.15 -20.98 -11.68
N LEU A 9 0.60 -19.73 -11.69
CA LEU A 9 1.37 -19.12 -12.77
C LEU A 9 2.83 -19.56 -12.82
N VAL A 10 3.45 -19.89 -11.68
CA VAL A 10 4.91 -20.18 -11.61
C VAL A 10 5.20 -21.53 -10.93
N GLY A 11 4.16 -22.24 -10.46
CA GLY A 11 4.32 -23.55 -9.79
C GLY A 11 4.91 -23.47 -8.38
N GLU A 12 5.12 -22.25 -7.86
CA GLU A 12 5.70 -21.99 -6.56
C GLU A 12 4.64 -21.75 -5.48
N HIS A 13 5.08 -21.92 -4.22
CA HIS A 13 4.28 -21.61 -3.04
C HIS A 13 4.36 -20.12 -2.70
N ASP A 14 3.24 -19.52 -2.30
CA ASP A 14 3.17 -18.11 -1.89
C ASP A 14 4.24 -17.73 -0.86
N THR A 15 4.63 -18.66 0.01
CA THR A 15 5.68 -18.46 1.02
C THR A 15 7.04 -18.08 0.45
N ARG A 16 7.31 -18.38 -0.83
CA ARG A 16 8.59 -18.07 -1.50
C ARG A 16 8.48 -16.85 -2.41
N LEU A 17 7.28 -16.50 -2.87
CA LEU A 17 7.05 -15.35 -3.74
C LEU A 17 6.96 -14.04 -2.95
N TRP A 18 6.30 -14.05 -1.78
CA TRP A 18 6.14 -12.83 -0.98
C TRP A 18 7.47 -12.20 -0.55
N PRO A 19 8.48 -12.94 -0.05
CA PRO A 19 9.76 -12.33 0.30
C PRO A 19 10.45 -11.65 -0.89
N VAL A 20 10.34 -12.22 -2.08
CA VAL A 20 10.92 -11.62 -3.31
C VAL A 20 10.18 -10.33 -3.67
N LEU A 21 8.85 -10.33 -3.62
CA LEU A 21 8.05 -9.13 -3.87
C LEU A 21 8.36 -8.03 -2.85
N HIS A 22 8.44 -8.37 -1.56
CA HIS A 22 8.80 -7.42 -0.52
C HIS A 22 10.16 -6.78 -0.77
N HIS A 23 11.19 -7.58 -1.09
CA HIS A 23 12.51 -7.06 -1.38
C HIS A 23 12.52 -5.99 -2.48
N TYR A 24 11.89 -6.26 -3.63
CA TYR A 24 11.85 -5.30 -4.72
C TYR A 24 10.95 -4.08 -4.45
N VAL A 25 9.86 -4.27 -3.71
CA VAL A 25 8.99 -3.16 -3.29
C VAL A 25 9.74 -2.24 -2.33
N ASP A 26 10.42 -2.79 -1.32
CA ASP A 26 11.19 -2.03 -0.33
C ASP A 26 12.36 -1.29 -1.02
N GLU A 27 13.07 -1.94 -1.94
CA GLU A 27 14.12 -1.31 -2.75
C GLU A 27 13.55 -0.13 -3.57
N ALA A 28 12.44 -0.34 -4.27
CA ALA A 28 11.81 0.72 -5.04
C ALA A 28 11.38 1.90 -4.13
N ARG A 29 10.76 1.61 -2.98
CA ARG A 29 10.30 2.62 -2.01
C ARG A 29 11.44 3.41 -1.38
N SER A 30 12.58 2.78 -1.14
CA SER A 30 13.77 3.46 -0.59
C SER A 30 14.35 4.53 -1.52
N ARG A 31 14.01 4.48 -2.81
CA ARG A 31 14.46 5.43 -3.85
C ARG A 31 13.42 6.50 -4.17
N GLU A 32 12.27 6.46 -3.51
CA GLU A 32 11.21 7.43 -3.75
C GLU A 32 11.51 8.75 -3.06
N ASP A 33 11.17 9.83 -3.76
CA ASP A 33 11.21 11.19 -3.24
C ASP A 33 9.84 11.85 -3.49
N TYR A 34 9.25 12.34 -2.41
CA TYR A 34 7.94 12.96 -2.38
C TYR A 34 8.00 14.45 -2.00
N SER A 35 9.20 15.06 -1.97
CA SER A 35 9.38 16.49 -1.63
C SER A 35 8.56 17.44 -2.50
N ASP A 36 8.34 17.06 -3.75
CA ASP A 36 7.69 17.90 -4.77
C ASP A 36 6.18 17.61 -4.90
N VAL A 37 5.60 16.87 -3.95
CA VAL A 37 4.16 16.60 -3.95
C VAL A 37 3.41 17.85 -3.46
N ASP A 38 2.58 18.42 -4.34
CA ASP A 38 1.75 19.58 -4.03
C ASP A 38 0.27 19.21 -3.76
N LYS A 39 -0.26 18.22 -4.47
CA LYS A 39 -1.67 17.81 -4.37
C LYS A 39 -1.79 16.33 -4.00
N VAL A 40 -2.30 16.08 -2.79
CA VAL A 40 -2.59 14.73 -2.31
C VAL A 40 -4.08 14.44 -2.40
N GLY A 41 -4.42 13.35 -3.09
CA GLY A 41 -5.75 12.75 -3.04
C GLY A 41 -5.80 11.63 -2.02
N CYS A 42 -6.91 11.53 -1.30
CA CYS A 42 -7.21 10.39 -0.44
C CYS A 42 -8.45 9.68 -0.96
N VAL A 43 -8.38 8.36 -1.10
CA VAL A 43 -9.54 7.52 -1.38
C VAL A 43 -9.66 6.44 -0.31
N GLU A 44 -10.86 6.35 0.25
CA GLU A 44 -11.22 5.30 1.20
C GLU A 44 -12.04 4.25 0.45
N THR A 45 -11.64 2.98 0.55
CA THR A 45 -12.38 1.88 -0.08
C THR A 45 -12.55 0.70 0.87
N LEU A 46 -13.65 -0.03 0.72
CA LEU A 46 -13.89 -1.24 1.49
C LEU A 46 -12.96 -2.35 0.99
N ARG A 47 -12.13 -2.86 1.90
CA ARG A 47 -11.26 -4.02 1.67
C ARG A 47 -12.07 -5.32 1.68
N ARG A 48 -13.10 -5.41 2.53
CA ARG A 48 -14.01 -6.57 2.65
C ARG A 48 -15.35 -6.15 3.26
N ARG A 49 -16.42 -6.92 2.99
CA ARG A 49 -17.71 -6.77 3.70
C ARG A 49 -17.48 -6.87 5.21
N GLY A 50 -18.01 -5.90 5.97
CA GLY A 50 -17.92 -5.90 7.44
C GLY A 50 -17.04 -4.81 8.04
N HIS A 51 -16.96 -3.62 7.42
CA HIS A 51 -16.26 -2.44 7.97
C HIS A 51 -14.72 -2.56 8.01
N GLU A 52 -14.11 -3.35 7.13
CA GLU A 52 -12.66 -3.26 6.88
C GLU A 52 -12.41 -2.22 5.78
N TYR A 53 -11.81 -1.09 6.15
CA TYR A 53 -11.47 -0.01 5.23
C TYR A 53 -9.97 0.00 4.93
N VAL A 54 -9.62 0.48 3.75
CA VAL A 54 -8.27 0.86 3.40
C VAL A 54 -8.29 2.27 2.82
N SER A 55 -7.39 3.11 3.31
CA SER A 55 -7.21 4.48 2.87
C SER A 55 -5.95 4.57 2.03
N ILE A 56 -6.06 5.15 0.83
CA ILE A 56 -4.98 5.26 -0.15
C ILE A 56 -4.70 6.73 -0.39
N PHE A 57 -3.46 7.15 -0.15
CA PHE A 57 -2.96 8.50 -0.42
C PHE A 57 -2.16 8.49 -1.71
N MET A 58 -2.45 9.42 -2.61
CA MET A 58 -1.80 9.51 -3.91
C MET A 58 -1.41 10.95 -4.28
N ASP A 59 -0.27 11.09 -4.95
CA ASP A 59 0.07 12.27 -5.71
C ASP A 59 -0.89 12.35 -6.90
N MET A 60 -1.69 13.41 -6.94
CA MET A 60 -2.72 13.62 -7.97
C MET A 60 -2.13 14.01 -9.32
N ASP A 61 -0.99 14.71 -9.32
CA ASP A 61 -0.34 15.21 -10.53
C ASP A 61 0.47 14.07 -11.19
N LYS A 62 1.23 13.30 -10.40
CA LYS A 62 2.02 12.14 -10.89
C LYS A 62 1.23 10.84 -10.95
N ARG A 63 -0.01 10.81 -10.43
CA ARG A 63 -0.89 9.62 -10.32
C ARG A 63 -0.20 8.45 -9.62
N LYS A 64 0.52 8.74 -8.54
CA LYS A 64 1.38 7.79 -7.84
C LYS A 64 0.91 7.58 -6.41
N VAL A 65 0.83 6.31 -5.98
CA VAL A 65 0.50 5.99 -4.59
C VAL A 65 1.68 6.34 -3.69
N ILE A 66 1.42 7.18 -2.68
CA ILE A 66 2.38 7.60 -1.67
C ILE A 66 2.29 6.64 -0.48
N SER A 67 1.09 6.44 0.05
CA SER A 67 0.86 5.62 1.25
C SER A 67 -0.47 4.87 1.20
N VAL A 68 -0.55 3.78 1.95
CA VAL A 68 -1.76 2.97 2.13
C VAL A 68 -1.86 2.58 3.60
N ALA A 69 -3.00 2.86 4.22
CA ALA A 69 -3.26 2.57 5.63
C ALA A 69 -4.54 1.72 5.80
N GLU A 70 -4.53 0.81 6.77
CA GLU A 70 -5.76 0.13 7.21
C GLU A 70 -6.61 1.13 8.03
N GLY A 71 -7.92 1.16 7.79
CA GLY A 71 -8.84 2.10 8.43
C GLY A 71 -9.31 3.24 7.52
N LYS A 72 -9.94 4.24 8.15
CA LYS A 72 -10.55 5.42 7.51
C LYS A 72 -10.62 6.60 8.50
N ASP A 73 -11.10 7.75 8.04
CA ASP A 73 -11.31 8.98 8.81
C ASP A 73 -10.01 9.67 9.27
N HIS A 74 -10.03 10.37 10.40
CA HIS A 74 -8.93 11.22 10.85
C HIS A 74 -7.70 10.43 11.33
N GLU A 75 -7.88 9.20 11.81
CA GLU A 75 -6.78 8.37 12.32
C GLU A 75 -5.74 8.10 11.21
N VAL A 76 -6.19 7.76 10.00
CA VAL A 76 -5.30 7.54 8.84
C VAL A 76 -4.63 8.82 8.34
N LEU A 77 -5.19 10.00 8.61
CA LEU A 77 -4.53 11.28 8.30
C LEU A 77 -3.38 11.56 9.26
N ASP A 78 -3.54 11.21 10.54
CA ASP A 78 -2.50 11.42 11.53
C ASP A 78 -1.33 10.45 11.34
N ASP A 79 -1.62 9.20 10.92
CA ASP A 79 -0.58 8.27 10.49
C ASP A 79 0.16 8.77 9.25
N PHE A 80 -0.56 9.33 8.27
CA PHE A 80 0.05 9.86 7.05
C PHE A 80 1.03 11.01 7.32
N LYS A 81 0.67 11.95 8.22
CA LYS A 81 1.52 13.08 8.62
C LYS A 81 2.80 12.70 9.37
N GLN A 82 2.85 11.51 9.98
CA GLN A 82 4.04 11.09 10.72
C GLN A 82 5.13 10.53 9.80
N ILE A 83 4.77 10.16 8.57
CA ILE A 83 5.64 9.48 7.62
C ILE A 83 6.30 10.48 6.65
N TYR A 84 5.72 11.68 6.48
CA TYR A 84 6.14 12.72 5.53
C TYR A 84 6.03 14.10 6.17
#